data_AF-A0A4Q2YT56-F1
#
_entry.id   AF-A0A4Q2YT56-F1
#
_cell.length_a   1.000
_cell.length_b   1.000
_cell.length_c   1.000
_cell.angle_alpha   90.00
_cell.angle_beta   90.00
_cell.angle_gamma   90.00
#
_symmetry.space_group_name_H-M   'P 1'
#
loop_
_entity.id
_entity.type
_entity.pdbx_description
1 polymer ?
#
loop_
_entity_poly.entity_id
_entity_poly.type
_entity_poly.pdbx_seq_one_letter_code
_entity_poly.pdbx_strand_id
1 'polypeptide(L)'
;MKLPEFSLILAMLLPMSLQAAPLVIAHRGASADAPENTLSSIREAWKQQADGAEFDIRLTKDGKIILMHDHTTGRTAGKKLVVKDHALA
;
A
#
# COMPACT_ATOMS: atom_id res chain seq x y z
N MET A 1 11.55 42.15 42.72
CA MET A 1 10.42 41.20 42.65
C MET A 1 10.81 40.13 41.63
N LYS A 2 11.38 39.01 42.09
CA LYS A 2 11.92 37.95 41.22
C LYS A 2 10.77 37.04 40.80
N LEU A 3 10.54 36.90 39.50
CA LEU A 3 9.65 35.87 38.95
C LEU A 3 10.21 34.49 39.36
N PRO A 4 9.39 33.56 39.85
CA PRO A 4 9.88 32.26 40.29
C PRO A 4 10.34 31.45 39.08
N GLU A 5 11.52 30.85 39.18
CA GLU A 5 12.16 30.03 38.13
C GLU A 5 11.32 28.82 37.69
N PHE A 6 10.22 28.54 38.39
CA PHE A 6 9.21 27.55 38.05
C PHE A 6 8.45 27.83 36.73
N SER A 7 8.34 29.07 36.27
CA SER A 7 7.62 29.36 35.02
C SER A 7 8.38 28.93 33.76
N LEU A 8 9.69 28.65 33.84
CA LEU A 8 10.49 28.28 32.67
C LEU A 8 10.37 26.79 32.31
N ILE A 9 10.15 25.92 33.30
CA ILE A 9 10.07 24.46 33.09
C ILE A 9 8.82 24.08 32.28
N LEU A 10 7.72 24.83 32.43
CA LEU A 10 6.48 24.57 31.71
C LEU A 10 6.54 24.95 30.21
N ALA A 11 7.39 25.91 29.84
CA ALA A 11 7.60 26.31 28.45
C ALA A 11 8.51 25.35 27.66
N MET A 12 9.29 24.50 28.34
CA MET A 12 10.11 23.44 27.71
C MET A 12 9.29 22.17 27.40
N LEU A 13 8.03 22.10 27.86
CA LEU A 13 7.05 21.07 27.53
C LEU A 13 6.16 21.49 26.34
N LEU A 14 6.64 22.41 25.49
CA LEU A 14 6.03 22.63 24.19
C LEU A 14 5.90 21.26 23.50
N PRO A 15 4.68 20.82 23.15
CA PRO A 15 4.50 19.50 22.59
C PRO A 15 5.33 19.44 21.32
N MET A 16 6.26 18.48 21.26
CA MET A 16 6.87 18.07 20.00
C MET A 16 5.71 17.95 19.01
N SER A 17 5.82 18.64 17.87
CA SER A 17 4.78 18.63 16.85
C SER A 17 4.31 17.20 16.64
N LEU A 18 3.00 16.93 16.82
CA LEU A 18 2.38 15.68 16.42
C LEU A 18 2.49 15.59 14.90
N GLN A 19 3.65 15.17 14.40
CA GLN A 19 3.76 14.72 13.03
C GLN A 19 2.98 13.39 12.99
N ALA A 20 1.95 13.32 12.14
CA ALA A 20 1.28 12.04 11.89
C ALA A 20 2.35 11.02 11.48
N ALA A 21 2.26 9.81 12.03
CA ALA A 21 3.13 8.72 11.61
C ALA A 21 2.98 8.50 10.09
N PRO A 22 4.06 8.16 9.37
CA PRO A 22 3.96 7.87 7.95
C PRO A 22 3.02 6.66 7.75
N LEU A 23 2.16 6.74 6.73
CA LEU A 23 1.32 5.62 6.34
C LEU A 23 2.18 4.52 5.72
N VAL A 24 1.91 3.27 6.11
CA VAL A 24 2.50 2.07 5.55
C VAL A 24 1.52 1.47 4.53
N ILE A 25 1.86 1.61 3.25
CA ILE A 25 1.06 1.07 2.14
C ILE A 25 1.75 -0.17 1.56
N ALA A 26 1.06 -1.31 1.58
CA ALA A 26 1.58 -2.56 1.05
C ALA A 26 1.52 -2.56 -0.49
N HIS A 27 2.70 -2.43 -1.14
CA HIS A 27 2.85 -2.38 -2.58
C HIS A 27 2.47 -3.70 -3.25
N ARG A 28 1.38 -3.67 -4.04
CA ARG A 28 0.72 -4.84 -4.66
C ARG A 28 0.16 -5.85 -3.65
N GLY A 29 -0.24 -5.34 -2.48
CA GLY A 29 -0.49 -6.11 -1.26
C GLY A 29 0.82 -6.49 -0.54
N ALA A 30 0.78 -7.44 0.40
CA ALA A 30 1.99 -7.99 1.03
C ALA A 30 2.71 -8.93 0.04
N SER A 31 3.25 -8.37 -1.03
CA SER A 31 3.79 -9.08 -2.21
C SER A 31 5.05 -9.89 -1.94
N ALA A 32 5.70 -9.65 -0.79
CA ALA A 32 6.80 -10.49 -0.30
C ALA A 32 6.29 -11.84 0.24
N ASP A 33 5.07 -11.88 0.78
CA ASP A 33 4.53 -13.03 1.53
C ASP A 33 3.42 -13.77 0.77
N ALA A 34 2.81 -13.13 -0.23
CA ALA A 34 1.77 -13.71 -1.07
C ALA A 34 1.86 -13.17 -2.51
N PRO A 35 1.30 -13.86 -3.52
CA PRO A 35 1.37 -13.42 -4.91
C PRO A 35 0.84 -12.00 -5.08
N GLU A 36 1.62 -11.13 -5.70
CA GLU A 36 1.27 -9.72 -5.93
C GLU A 36 -0.10 -9.59 -6.63
N ASN A 37 -0.82 -8.49 -6.35
CA ASN A 37 -2.08 -8.18 -7.05
C ASN A 37 -3.15 -9.28 -6.89
N THR A 38 -3.20 -9.95 -5.73
CA THR A 38 -4.21 -10.96 -5.41
C THR A 38 -4.98 -10.62 -4.13
N LEU A 39 -6.16 -11.21 -3.97
CA LEU A 39 -6.89 -11.13 -2.69
C LEU A 39 -6.07 -11.72 -1.53
N SER A 40 -5.19 -12.69 -1.79
CA SER A 40 -4.28 -13.22 -0.76
C SER A 40 -3.27 -12.18 -0.29
N SER A 41 -2.63 -11.42 -1.18
CA SER A 41 -1.67 -10.38 -0.77
C SER A 41 -2.35 -9.22 -0.05
N ILE A 42 -3.57 -8.86 -0.43
CA ILE A 42 -4.36 -7.83 0.28
C ILE A 42 -4.77 -8.30 1.68
N ARG A 43 -5.26 -9.54 1.81
CA ARG A 43 -5.59 -10.11 3.12
C ARG A 43 -4.38 -10.23 4.03
N GLU A 44 -3.23 -10.54 3.46
CA GLU A 44 -1.99 -10.63 4.23
C GLU A 44 -1.52 -9.25 4.71
N ALA A 45 -1.58 -8.23 3.86
CA ALA A 45 -1.32 -6.84 4.27
C ALA A 45 -2.23 -6.39 5.44
N TRP A 46 -3.51 -6.77 5.41
CA TRP A 46 -4.44 -6.51 6.51
C TRP A 46 -4.01 -7.18 7.82
N LYS A 47 -3.60 -8.45 7.79
CA LYS A 47 -3.10 -9.15 8.98
C LYS A 47 -1.83 -8.52 9.52
N GLN A 48 -0.97 -8.01 8.64
CA GLN A 48 0.25 -7.28 9.00
C GLN A 48 0.01 -5.84 9.48
N GLN A 49 -1.25 -5.40 9.55
CA GLN A 49 -1.65 -4.06 10.02
C GLN A 49 -1.10 -2.92 9.16
N ALA A 50 -0.94 -3.14 7.84
CA ALA A 50 -0.68 -2.04 6.92
C ALA A 50 -1.87 -1.07 6.89
N ASP A 51 -1.61 0.24 6.74
CA ASP A 51 -2.65 1.27 6.65
C ASP A 51 -3.45 1.17 5.35
N GLY A 52 -2.86 0.56 4.32
CA GLY A 52 -3.53 0.28 3.06
C GLY A 52 -2.76 -0.72 2.20
N ALA A 53 -3.39 -1.14 1.10
CA ALA A 53 -2.76 -1.94 0.06
C ALA A 53 -2.91 -1.22 -1.27
N GLU A 54 -1.81 -1.12 -2.01
CA GLU A 54 -1.79 -0.67 -3.40
C GLU A 54 -1.95 -1.89 -4.32
N PHE A 55 -2.52 -1.68 -5.50
CA PHE A 55 -2.64 -2.69 -6.55
C PHE A 55 -2.72 -2.04 -7.93
N ASP A 56 -2.21 -2.76 -8.92
CA ASP A 56 -2.16 -2.33 -10.31
C ASP A 56 -3.38 -2.83 -11.10
N ILE A 57 -3.93 -2.00 -11.97
CA ILE A 57 -5.04 -2.39 -12.84
C ILE A 57 -4.67 -2.34 -14.33
N ARG A 58 -5.29 -3.24 -15.11
CA ARG A 58 -5.28 -3.22 -16.57
C ARG A 58 -6.65 -3.56 -17.15
N LEU A 59 -6.87 -3.13 -18.38
CA LEU A 59 -8.06 -3.50 -19.16
C LEU A 59 -7.74 -4.67 -20.09
N THR A 60 -8.64 -5.66 -20.11
CA THR A 60 -8.66 -6.75 -21.10
C THR A 60 -9.22 -6.28 -22.43
N LYS A 61 -9.16 -7.13 -23.46
CA LYS A 61 -9.71 -6.86 -24.79
C LYS A 61 -11.20 -6.54 -24.76
N ASP A 62 -11.95 -7.19 -23.86
CA ASP A 62 -13.38 -6.99 -23.65
C ASP A 62 -13.69 -5.90 -22.59
N GLY A 63 -12.70 -5.07 -22.24
CA GLY A 63 -12.88 -3.89 -21.38
C GLY A 63 -13.07 -4.21 -19.90
N LYS A 64 -12.74 -5.43 -19.44
CA LYS A 64 -12.81 -5.80 -18.02
C LYS A 64 -11.56 -5.33 -17.29
N ILE A 65 -11.75 -4.87 -16.06
CA ILE A 65 -10.65 -4.50 -15.16
C ILE A 65 -10.12 -5.77 -14.50
N ILE A 66 -8.81 -5.96 -14.58
CA ILE A 66 -8.09 -7.01 -13.85
C ILE A 66 -6.96 -6.41 -13.02
N LEU A 67 -6.54 -7.13 -11.98
CA LEU A 67 -5.38 -6.79 -11.16
C LEU A 67 -4.12 -7.38 -11.81
N MET A 68 -3.26 -6.53 -12.38
CA MET A 68 -2.06 -6.96 -13.09
C MET A 68 -1.10 -5.79 -13.35
N HIS A 69 0.13 -5.87 -12.86
CA HIS A 69 1.18 -4.89 -13.15
C HIS A 69 1.67 -4.97 -14.60
N ASP A 70 2.06 -6.16 -15.04
CA ASP A 70 2.74 -6.35 -16.31
C ASP A 70 1.76 -6.31 -17.49
N HIS A 71 2.20 -5.88 -18.67
CA HIS A 71 1.39 -5.96 -19.89
C HIS A 71 1.16 -7.41 -20.36
N THR A 72 1.90 -8.37 -19.80
CA THR A 72 1.71 -9.81 -20.05
C THR A 72 1.60 -10.61 -18.76
N THR A 73 0.87 -11.72 -18.79
CA THR A 73 0.66 -12.61 -17.64
C THR A 73 1.85 -13.56 -17.34
N GLY A 74 2.94 -13.48 -18.11
CA GLY A 74 4.01 -14.49 -18.08
C GLY A 74 4.75 -14.60 -16.74
N ARG A 75 5.11 -13.47 -16.13
CA ARG A 75 5.91 -13.44 -14.89
C ARG A 75 5.15 -13.97 -13.68
N THR A 76 3.86 -13.65 -13.55
CA THR A 76 3.06 -13.89 -12.34
C THR A 76 2.05 -15.02 -12.47
N ALA A 77 1.73 -15.46 -13.70
CA ALA A 77 0.74 -16.51 -13.95
C ALA A 77 1.21 -17.61 -14.92
N GLY A 78 2.51 -17.63 -15.28
CA GLY A 78 3.16 -18.73 -16.01
C GLY A 78 2.84 -18.85 -17.51
N LYS A 79 1.72 -18.30 -17.99
CA LYS A 79 1.40 -18.22 -19.42
C LYS A 79 1.65 -16.81 -19.93
N LYS A 80 2.31 -16.64 -21.08
CA LYS A 80 2.54 -15.31 -21.67
C LYS A 80 1.39 -14.89 -22.58
N LEU A 81 0.34 -14.29 -22.00
CA LEU A 81 -0.74 -13.63 -22.73
C LEU A 81 -0.55 -12.12 -22.65
N VAL A 82 -0.78 -11.40 -23.75
CA VAL A 82 -0.84 -9.93 -23.73
C VAL A 82 -2.24 -9.52 -23.25
N VAL A 83 -2.32 -8.80 -22.13
CA VAL A 83 -3.58 -8.53 -21.43
C VAL A 83 -4.60 -7.85 -22.33
N LYS A 84 -4.19 -6.79 -23.03
CA LYS A 84 -5.07 -6.01 -23.92
C LYS A 84 -5.59 -6.78 -25.14
N ASP A 85 -4.97 -7.92 -25.48
CA ASP A 85 -5.29 -8.71 -26.67
C ASP A 85 -6.17 -9.92 -26.35
N HIS A 86 -6.45 -10.19 -25.07
CA HIS A 86 -7.24 -11.33 -24.61
C HIS A 86 -8.48 -10.86 -23.83
N ALA A 87 -9.62 -11.53 -24.07
CA ALA A 87 -10.82 -11.32 -23.27
C ALA A 87 -10.69 -12.07 -21.94
N LEU A 88 -11.38 -11.59 -20.90
CA LEU A 88 -11.44 -12.32 -19.61
C LEU A 88 -12.33 -13.56 -19.69
N ALA A 89 -13.40 -13.48 -20.49
CA ALA A 89 -14.35 -14.57 -20.75
C ALA A 89 -13.87 -15.53 -21.84
#